data_AF-A0AAU9SGU8-F1
#
_entry.id   AF-A0AAU9SGU8-F1
#
_cell.length_a   1.000
_cell.length_b   1.000
_cell.length_c   1.000
_cell.angle_alpha   90.00
_cell.angle_beta   90.00
_cell.angle_gamma   90.00
#
_symmetry.space_group_name_H-M   'P 1'
#
loop_
_entity.id
_entity.type
_entity.pdbx_description
1 polymer ?
#
loop_
_entity_poly.entity_id
_entity_poly.type
_entity_poly.pdbx_seq_one_letter_code
_entity_poly.pdbx_strand_id
1 'polypeptide(L)'
;MCFETSRSVTEQPLPFAGGVAVFCFEGFAMTLALEGSMRERQAFPKLLAKVLVGITFVYVLFGFCGYMAYGDETKDIITLNLPKNWSAIAIGLCVGLKFTFPIMVHPLNEIIEQKLKRNEWLQKHQYSNETGSVSKYVIFTTRTLLVVGLAAIASLVQGFGTFASLVGSTLCALISFVLPASYHLTLLGPSLNLWSKSVDVFIVTCGLLFAVYGTYNTICRSVKCKVILSKNEHSGNRKLLRRKRECTAVFT
;
A
#
# COMPACT_ATOMS: atom_id res chain seq x y z
N MET A 1 20.31 14.12 13.13
CA MET A 1 19.63 14.29 14.44
C MET A 1 18.20 13.75 14.57
N CYS A 2 17.14 14.22 13.88
CA CYS A 2 15.85 13.46 13.90
C CYS A 2 16.03 12.00 13.41
N PHE A 3 17.02 11.84 12.53
CA PHE A 3 17.53 10.57 12.00
C PHE A 3 18.38 9.76 13.01
N GLU A 4 19.11 10.38 13.94
CA GLU A 4 19.90 9.66 14.96
C GLU A 4 19.01 9.01 16.02
N THR A 5 17.85 9.57 16.30
CA THR A 5 16.84 8.92 17.14
C THR A 5 16.24 7.68 16.44
N SER A 6 16.27 7.61 15.11
CA SER A 6 15.90 6.38 14.39
C SER A 6 16.99 5.31 14.45
N ARG A 7 18.27 5.71 14.58
CA ARG A 7 19.42 4.79 14.75
C ARG A 7 19.37 3.96 16.04
N SER A 8 18.70 4.42 17.11
CA SER A 8 18.54 3.64 18.35
C SER A 8 17.30 2.73 18.37
N VAL A 9 16.55 2.67 17.26
CA VAL A 9 15.41 1.76 17.04
C VAL A 9 15.72 0.77 15.90
N THR A 10 17.01 0.59 15.56
CA THR A 10 17.51 -0.24 14.46
C THR A 10 17.96 -1.63 14.93
N GLU A 11 17.20 -2.27 15.81
CA GLU A 11 17.53 -3.65 16.28
C GLU A 11 16.92 -4.76 15.38
N GLN A 12 16.12 -4.39 14.37
CA GLN A 12 15.56 -5.36 13.38
C GLN A 12 15.29 -4.67 12.01
N PRO A 13 16.31 -4.40 11.17
CA PRO A 13 16.11 -3.81 9.83
C PRO A 13 15.35 -4.74 8.86
N LEU A 14 15.44 -6.05 9.06
CA LEU A 14 14.85 -7.09 8.21
C LEU A 14 13.31 -7.05 8.12
N PRO A 15 12.53 -7.04 9.22
CA PRO A 15 11.06 -7.01 9.12
C PRO A 15 10.53 -5.70 8.51
N PHE A 16 11.22 -4.58 8.75
CA PHE A 16 10.88 -3.30 8.11
C PHE A 16 11.09 -3.36 6.60
N ALA A 17 12.28 -3.80 6.17
CA ALA A 17 12.59 -3.96 4.75
C ALA A 17 11.66 -4.98 4.07
N GLY A 18 11.36 -6.09 4.75
CA GLY A 18 10.42 -7.10 4.28
C GLY A 18 9.00 -6.55 4.09
N GLY A 19 8.50 -5.75 5.05
CA GLY A 19 7.21 -5.08 4.92
C GLY A 19 7.16 -4.14 3.71
N VAL A 20 8.18 -3.30 3.53
CA VAL A 20 8.26 -2.40 2.36
C VAL A 20 8.37 -3.18 1.06
N ALA A 21 9.16 -4.27 1.03
CA ALA A 21 9.29 -5.12 -0.15
C ALA A 21 7.96 -5.77 -0.54
N VAL A 22 7.22 -6.34 0.42
CA VAL A 22 5.88 -6.91 0.17
C VAL A 22 4.91 -5.84 -0.33
N PHE A 23 4.97 -4.62 0.22
CA PHE A 23 4.17 -3.51 -0.28
C PHE A 23 4.49 -3.16 -1.75
N CYS A 24 5.76 -3.19 -2.17
CA CYS A 24 6.16 -2.90 -3.55
C CYS A 24 5.66 -3.93 -4.58
N PHE A 25 5.42 -5.17 -4.14
CA PHE A 25 4.86 -6.24 -4.97
C PHE A 25 3.34 -6.39 -4.83
N GLU A 26 2.69 -5.48 -4.10
CA GLU A 26 1.24 -5.43 -4.02
C GLU A 26 0.65 -4.94 -5.36
N GLY A 27 -0.18 -5.78 -5.95
CA GLY A 27 -0.95 -5.48 -7.17
C GLY A 27 -2.08 -6.48 -7.39
N PHE A 28 -2.42 -7.25 -6.36
CA PHE A 28 -3.36 -8.36 -6.45
C PHE A 28 -4.77 -7.88 -6.83
N ALA A 29 -5.19 -6.73 -6.30
CA ALA A 29 -6.51 -6.15 -6.59
C ALA A 29 -6.74 -5.85 -8.09
N MET A 30 -5.68 -5.49 -8.83
CA MET A 30 -5.77 -5.23 -10.27
C MET A 30 -5.69 -6.50 -11.11
N THR A 31 -5.12 -7.58 -10.57
CA THR A 31 -4.82 -8.82 -11.31
C THR A 31 -6.08 -9.42 -11.93
N LEU A 32 -7.18 -9.49 -11.17
CA LEU A 32 -8.45 -10.04 -11.67
C LEU A 32 -9.12 -9.17 -12.74
N ALA A 33 -9.10 -7.85 -12.56
CA ALA A 33 -9.66 -6.92 -13.54
C ALA A 33 -8.86 -6.94 -14.86
N LEU A 34 -7.54 -7.04 -14.75
CA LEU A 34 -6.64 -7.18 -15.91
C LEU A 34 -6.87 -8.50 -16.64
N GLU A 35 -6.94 -9.63 -15.92
CA GLU A 35 -7.24 -10.93 -16.53
C GLU A 35 -8.61 -10.91 -17.23
N GLY A 36 -9.62 -10.32 -16.61
CA GLY A 36 -10.96 -10.16 -17.19
C GLY A 36 -10.97 -9.37 -18.50
N SER A 37 -10.07 -8.40 -18.62
CA SER A 37 -9.92 -7.49 -19.77
C SER A 37 -9.05 -8.05 -20.90
N MET A 38 -8.32 -9.16 -20.67
CA MET A 38 -7.46 -9.76 -21.69
C MET A 38 -8.27 -10.58 -22.70
N ARG A 39 -7.92 -10.43 -23.99
CA ARG A 39 -8.47 -11.27 -25.07
C ARG A 39 -8.13 -12.75 -24.87
N GLU A 40 -6.91 -13.05 -24.42
CA GLU A 40 -6.42 -14.41 -24.19
C GLU A 40 -6.05 -14.62 -22.72
N ARG A 41 -7.03 -15.03 -21.91
CA ARG A 41 -6.84 -15.23 -20.45
C ARG A 41 -5.82 -16.31 -20.11
N GLN A 42 -5.69 -17.35 -20.94
CA GLN A 42 -4.75 -18.45 -20.71
C GLN A 42 -3.27 -18.02 -20.75
N ALA A 43 -2.95 -16.91 -21.42
CA ALA A 43 -1.60 -16.37 -21.47
C ALA A 43 -1.23 -15.52 -20.24
N PHE A 44 -2.22 -15.18 -19.40
CA PHE A 44 -2.05 -14.24 -18.29
C PHE A 44 -0.98 -14.66 -17.27
N PRO A 45 -0.90 -15.93 -16.80
CA PRO A 45 0.13 -16.32 -15.84
C PRO A 45 1.56 -16.16 -16.39
N LYS A 46 1.77 -16.47 -17.69
CA LYS A 46 3.07 -16.29 -18.34
C LYS A 46 3.44 -14.81 -18.48
N LEU A 47 2.45 -13.97 -18.80
CA LEU A 47 2.64 -12.52 -18.87
C LEU A 47 2.97 -11.94 -17.48
N LEU A 48 2.21 -12.32 -16.46
CA LEU A 48 2.41 -11.90 -15.08
C LEU A 48 3.80 -12.26 -14.58
N ALA A 49 4.27 -13.49 -14.84
CA ALA A 49 5.62 -13.91 -14.47
C ALA A 49 6.70 -13.03 -15.13
N LYS A 50 6.58 -12.73 -16.44
CA LYS A 50 7.53 -11.85 -17.14
C LYS A 50 7.53 -10.43 -16.58
N VAL A 51 6.35 -9.89 -16.26
CA VAL A 51 6.21 -8.55 -15.67
C VAL A 51 6.83 -8.53 -14.28
N LEU A 52 6.54 -9.52 -13.42
CA LEU A 52 7.10 -9.63 -12.07
C LEU A 52 8.64 -9.67 -12.10
N VAL A 53 9.24 -10.44 -13.00
CA VAL A 53 10.71 -10.47 -13.18
C VAL A 53 11.24 -9.10 -13.59
N GLY A 54 10.59 -8.44 -14.55
CA GLY A 54 10.97 -7.12 -15.03
C GLY A 54 10.92 -6.05 -13.93
N ILE A 55 9.81 -5.96 -13.18
CA ILE A 55 9.68 -4.97 -12.10
C ILE A 55 10.66 -5.25 -10.95
N THR A 56 10.93 -6.52 -10.64
CA THR A 56 11.90 -6.90 -9.61
C THR A 56 13.29 -6.38 -9.98
N PHE A 57 13.70 -6.58 -11.23
CA PHE A 57 14.98 -6.08 -11.73
C PHE A 57 15.07 -4.56 -11.63
N VAL A 58 14.01 -3.84 -12.04
CA VAL A 58 13.96 -2.36 -11.93
C VAL A 58 14.04 -1.90 -10.47
N TYR A 59 13.31 -2.53 -9.56
CA TYR A 59 13.34 -2.20 -8.13
C TYR A 59 14.72 -2.42 -7.52
N VAL A 60 15.36 -3.56 -7.81
CA VAL A 60 16.70 -3.88 -7.29
C VAL A 60 17.74 -2.90 -7.84
N LEU A 61 17.74 -2.64 -9.15
CA LEU A 61 18.66 -1.68 -9.76
C LEU A 61 18.46 -0.27 -9.20
N PHE A 62 17.22 0.20 -9.11
CA PHE A 62 16.92 1.53 -8.62
C PHE A 62 17.29 1.67 -7.14
N GLY A 63 16.98 0.67 -6.32
CA GLY A 63 17.37 0.62 -4.91
C GLY A 63 18.89 0.61 -4.72
N PHE A 64 19.59 -0.21 -5.50
CA PHE A 64 21.05 -0.30 -5.47
C PHE A 64 21.72 1.03 -5.87
N CYS A 65 21.33 1.61 -7.01
CA CYS A 65 21.84 2.90 -7.47
C CYS A 65 21.53 4.03 -6.48
N GLY A 66 20.33 4.03 -5.90
CA GLY A 66 19.93 5.01 -4.89
C GLY A 66 20.79 4.93 -3.64
N TYR A 67 21.05 3.73 -3.14
CA TYR A 67 21.94 3.53 -1.99
C TYR A 67 23.39 3.92 -2.31
N MET A 68 23.90 3.59 -3.50
CA MET A 68 25.25 3.97 -3.90
C MET A 68 25.44 5.49 -4.05
N ALA A 69 24.37 6.23 -4.38
CA ALA A 69 24.42 7.68 -4.54
C ALA A 69 24.38 8.45 -3.21
N TYR A 70 23.56 8.01 -2.25
CA TYR A 70 23.30 8.75 -1.01
C TYR A 70 23.80 8.04 0.27
N GLY A 71 24.20 6.78 0.16
CA GLY A 71 24.66 5.96 1.28
C GLY A 71 23.66 5.94 2.44
N ASP A 72 24.18 6.11 3.66
CA ASP A 72 23.40 6.08 4.90
C ASP A 72 22.46 7.30 5.07
N GLU A 73 22.60 8.34 4.26
CA GLU A 73 21.72 9.52 4.28
C GLU A 73 20.46 9.32 3.40
N THR A 74 20.25 8.12 2.86
CA THR A 74 19.07 7.79 2.04
C THR A 74 17.78 7.87 2.87
N LYS A 75 16.96 8.88 2.59
CA LYS A 75 15.57 8.99 3.10
C LYS A 75 14.61 7.95 2.49
N ASP A 76 13.55 7.60 3.23
CA ASP A 76 12.44 6.71 2.81
C ASP A 76 11.86 7.06 1.43
N ILE A 77 11.80 8.35 1.10
CA ILE A 77 11.40 8.85 -0.22
C ILE A 77 12.64 9.47 -0.85
N ILE A 78 13.18 8.81 -1.88
CA ILE A 78 14.44 9.23 -2.53
C ILE A 78 14.36 10.62 -3.16
N THR A 79 13.17 11.07 -3.58
CA THR A 79 12.98 12.42 -4.13
C THR A 79 13.28 13.53 -3.13
N LEU A 80 13.24 13.24 -1.82
CA LEU A 80 13.63 14.18 -0.77
C LEU A 80 15.15 14.30 -0.60
N ASN A 81 15.94 13.46 -1.26
CA ASN A 81 17.40 13.57 -1.32
C ASN A 81 17.87 14.36 -2.55
N LEU A 82 16.99 14.61 -3.53
CA LEU A 82 17.34 15.43 -4.69
C LEU A 82 17.46 16.92 -4.30
N PRO A 83 18.44 17.64 -4.87
CA PRO A 83 18.57 19.07 -4.66
C PRO A 83 17.45 19.83 -5.36
N LYS A 84 17.02 20.98 -4.79
CA LYS A 84 15.83 21.74 -5.22
C LYS A 84 15.83 22.19 -6.69
N ASN A 85 16.99 22.25 -7.33
CA ASN A 85 17.15 22.58 -8.75
C ASN A 85 16.67 21.46 -9.70
N TRP A 86 16.39 20.25 -9.20
CA TRP A 86 15.88 19.12 -9.99
C TRP A 86 14.35 19.02 -9.94
N SER A 87 13.67 20.17 -10.01
CA SER A 87 12.20 20.26 -9.96
C SER A 87 11.50 19.51 -11.08
N ALA A 88 12.15 19.33 -12.23
CA ALA A 88 11.62 18.56 -13.37
C ALA A 88 11.29 17.10 -13.00
N ILE A 89 12.12 16.43 -12.17
CA ILE A 89 11.86 15.06 -11.73
C ILE A 89 10.65 15.02 -10.80
N ALA A 90 10.56 15.96 -9.86
CA ALA A 90 9.42 16.05 -8.95
C ALA A 90 8.12 16.32 -9.71
N ILE A 91 8.15 17.22 -10.69
CA ILE A 91 7.00 17.51 -11.57
C ILE A 91 6.62 16.27 -12.38
N GLY A 92 7.60 15.60 -13.00
CA GLY A 92 7.38 14.36 -13.75
C GLY A 92 6.73 13.27 -12.90
N LEU A 93 7.21 13.08 -11.66
CA LEU A 93 6.61 12.14 -10.71
C LEU A 93 5.16 12.52 -10.36
N CYS A 94 4.90 13.81 -10.08
CA CYS A 94 3.55 14.30 -9.79
C CYS A 94 2.60 14.07 -10.97
N VAL A 95 3.06 14.32 -12.20
CA VAL A 95 2.27 14.07 -13.42
C VAL A 95 2.00 12.57 -13.57
N GLY A 96 3.03 11.72 -13.42
CA GLY A 96 2.88 10.26 -13.48
C GLY A 96 1.90 9.72 -12.44
N LEU A 97 1.96 10.23 -11.20
CA LEU A 97 1.03 9.85 -10.13
C LEU A 97 -0.42 10.25 -10.46
N LYS A 98 -0.64 11.44 -11.04
CA LYS A 98 -1.98 11.88 -11.47
C LYS A 98 -2.59 10.93 -12.50
N PHE A 99 -1.79 10.40 -13.43
CA PHE A 99 -2.28 9.43 -14.42
C PHE A 99 -2.42 8.02 -13.87
N THR A 100 -1.57 7.62 -12.92
CA THR A 100 -1.60 6.29 -12.32
C THR A 100 -2.76 6.12 -11.34
N PHE A 101 -3.14 7.18 -10.61
CA PHE A 101 -4.16 7.13 -9.58
C PHE A 101 -5.54 6.63 -10.08
N PRO A 102 -6.11 7.13 -11.21
CA PRO A 102 -7.35 6.60 -11.75
C PRO A 102 -7.29 5.11 -12.12
N ILE A 103 -6.13 4.65 -12.61
CA ILE A 103 -5.92 3.26 -13.00
C ILE A 103 -5.96 2.35 -11.76
N MET A 104 -5.28 2.74 -10.68
CA MET A 104 -5.27 1.99 -9.41
C MET A 104 -6.64 1.94 -8.74
N VAL A 105 -7.43 3.02 -8.86
CA VAL A 105 -8.77 3.13 -8.24
C VAL A 105 -9.86 2.44 -9.07
N HIS A 106 -9.61 2.14 -10.34
CA HIS A 106 -10.56 1.46 -11.22
C HIS A 106 -11.16 0.16 -10.66
N PRO A 107 -10.36 -0.86 -10.26
CA PRO A 107 -10.91 -2.11 -9.73
C PRO A 107 -11.68 -1.91 -8.43
N LEU A 108 -11.28 -0.94 -7.59
CA LEU A 108 -12.01 -0.61 -6.36
C LEU A 108 -13.41 -0.08 -6.68
N ASN A 109 -13.51 0.81 -7.67
CA ASN A 109 -14.78 1.34 -8.13
C ASN A 109 -15.67 0.25 -8.72
N GLU A 110 -15.12 -0.67 -9.52
CA GLU A 110 -15.90 -1.79 -10.07
C GLU A 110 -16.48 -2.68 -8.96
N ILE A 111 -15.68 -3.04 -7.95
CA ILE A 111 -16.13 -3.87 -6.82
C ILE A 111 -17.23 -3.16 -6.02
N ILE A 112 -17.05 -1.87 -5.73
CA ILE A 112 -18.05 -1.09 -4.98
C ILE A 112 -19.33 -0.94 -5.80
N GLU A 113 -19.22 -0.65 -7.09
CA GLU A 113 -20.35 -0.50 -7.99
C GLU A 113 -21.14 -1.80 -8.14
N GLN A 114 -20.46 -2.95 -8.24
CA GLN A 114 -21.10 -4.27 -8.24
C GLN A 114 -21.84 -4.56 -6.93
N LYS A 115 -21.21 -4.29 -5.77
CA LYS A 115 -21.87 -4.45 -4.47
C LYS A 115 -23.07 -3.54 -4.33
N LEU A 116 -22.95 -2.30 -4.78
CA LEU A 116 -23.99 -1.29 -4.74
C LEU A 116 -25.18 -1.69 -5.64
N LYS A 117 -24.94 -2.11 -6.88
CA LYS A 117 -25.97 -2.62 -7.80
C LYS A 117 -26.67 -3.88 -7.30
N ARG A 118 -25.98 -4.73 -6.53
CA ARG A 118 -26.55 -5.93 -5.92
C ARG A 118 -27.49 -5.62 -4.74
N ASN A 119 -27.39 -4.45 -4.13
CA ASN A 119 -28.29 -4.08 -3.04
C ASN A 119 -29.73 -3.96 -3.56
N GLU A 120 -30.64 -4.71 -2.95
CA GLU A 120 -32.05 -4.80 -3.33
C GLU A 120 -32.75 -3.44 -3.42
N TRP A 121 -32.32 -2.47 -2.59
CA TRP A 121 -32.83 -1.10 -2.61
C TRP A 121 -32.60 -0.40 -3.96
N LEU A 122 -31.42 -0.57 -4.56
CA LEU A 122 -31.12 0.01 -5.86
C LEU A 122 -31.72 -0.80 -7.01
N GLN A 123 -31.83 -2.12 -6.88
CA GLN A 123 -32.56 -2.92 -7.88
C GLN A 123 -34.04 -2.54 -7.95
N LYS A 124 -34.69 -2.40 -6.79
CA LYS A 124 -36.11 -2.00 -6.70
C LYS A 124 -36.34 -0.59 -7.23
N HIS A 125 -35.41 0.34 -6.97
CA HIS A 125 -35.52 1.72 -7.46
C HIS A 125 -35.18 1.85 -8.95
N GLN A 126 -34.31 1.00 -9.50
CA GLN A 126 -33.95 0.97 -10.92
C GLN A 126 -35.05 0.36 -11.81
N TYR A 127 -35.87 -0.56 -11.28
CA TYR A 127 -36.99 -1.16 -12.01
C TYR A 127 -38.25 -0.27 -12.02
N SER A 128 -38.40 0.63 -11.05
CA SER A 128 -39.65 1.38 -10.84
C SER A 128 -39.70 2.76 -11.51
N ASN A 129 -38.61 3.33 -12.00
CA ASN A 129 -38.61 4.72 -12.50
C ASN A 129 -37.75 4.90 -13.77
N GLU A 130 -38.30 5.66 -14.72
CA GLU A 130 -37.67 6.18 -15.95
C GLU A 130 -36.50 7.15 -15.72
N THR A 131 -35.82 7.13 -14.57
CA THR A 131 -34.79 8.10 -14.18
C THR A 131 -33.40 7.45 -14.05
N GLY A 132 -32.73 7.31 -15.18
CA GLY A 132 -31.30 6.98 -15.24
C GLY A 132 -30.39 7.99 -14.51
N SER A 133 -30.90 9.15 -14.09
CA SER A 133 -30.13 10.20 -13.39
C SER A 133 -29.85 9.90 -11.92
N VAL A 134 -30.76 9.23 -11.19
CA VAL A 134 -30.56 8.96 -9.74
C VAL A 134 -29.46 7.91 -9.54
N SER A 135 -29.49 6.82 -10.32
CA SER A 135 -28.43 5.78 -10.28
C SER A 135 -27.05 6.37 -10.62
N LYS A 136 -26.97 7.26 -11.62
CA LYS A 136 -25.73 7.98 -11.97
C LYS A 136 -25.23 8.86 -10.83
N TYR A 137 -26.11 9.58 -10.14
CA TYR A 137 -25.74 10.44 -9.02
C TYR A 137 -25.16 9.64 -7.84
N VAL A 138 -25.77 8.50 -7.50
CA VAL A 138 -25.27 7.62 -6.42
C VAL A 138 -23.89 7.03 -6.78
N ILE A 139 -23.70 6.58 -8.02
CA ILE A 139 -22.39 6.08 -8.50
C ILE A 139 -21.33 7.18 -8.46
N PHE A 140 -21.67 8.40 -8.91
CA PHE A 140 -20.74 9.53 -8.88
C PHE A 140 -20.38 9.94 -7.43
N THR A 141 -21.36 9.91 -6.54
CA THR A 141 -21.18 10.23 -5.11
C THR A 141 -20.28 9.21 -4.43
N THR A 142 -20.48 7.92 -4.67
CA THR A 142 -19.63 6.85 -4.08
C THR A 142 -18.20 6.90 -4.58
N ARG A 143 -17.98 7.15 -5.88
CA ARG A 143 -16.64 7.37 -6.45
C ARG A 143 -15.94 8.59 -5.83
N THR A 144 -16.67 9.70 -5.69
CA THR A 144 -16.13 10.93 -5.08
C THR A 144 -15.78 10.70 -3.61
N LEU A 145 -16.66 10.05 -2.85
CA LEU A 145 -16.44 9.73 -1.44
C LEU A 145 -15.22 8.82 -1.23
N LEU A 146 -15.02 7.84 -2.11
CA LEU A 146 -13.84 6.97 -2.08
C LEU A 146 -12.56 7.77 -2.27
N VAL A 147 -12.50 8.66 -3.27
CA VAL A 147 -11.31 9.48 -3.54
C VAL A 147 -11.03 10.44 -2.39
N VAL A 148 -12.07 11.08 -1.84
CA VAL A 148 -11.95 11.97 -0.67
C VAL A 148 -11.48 11.19 0.56
N GLY A 149 -11.99 9.98 0.79
CA GLY A 149 -11.56 9.10 1.88
C GLY A 149 -10.09 8.72 1.77
N LEU A 150 -9.63 8.34 0.57
CA LEU A 150 -8.22 8.04 0.31
C LEU A 150 -7.33 9.27 0.53
N ALA A 151 -7.76 10.45 0.09
CA ALA A 151 -7.05 11.70 0.31
C ALA A 151 -6.96 12.05 1.81
N ALA A 152 -8.04 11.85 2.57
CA ALA A 152 -8.05 12.05 4.01
C ALA A 152 -7.06 11.13 4.73
N ILE A 153 -7.03 9.84 4.37
CA ILE A 153 -6.06 8.88 4.91
C ILE A 153 -4.63 9.31 4.58
N ALA A 154 -4.37 9.74 3.33
CA ALA A 154 -3.05 10.19 2.90
C ALA A 154 -2.56 11.40 3.73
N SER A 155 -3.43 12.35 4.06
CA SER A 155 -3.09 13.51 4.90
C SER A 155 -2.73 13.16 6.34
N LEU A 156 -3.12 11.98 6.84
CA LEU A 156 -2.80 11.52 8.18
C LEU A 156 -1.43 10.83 8.26
N VAL A 157 -0.81 10.47 7.13
CA VAL A 157 0.45 9.72 7.07
C VAL A 157 1.64 10.66 7.25
N GLN A 158 2.29 10.60 8.41
CA GLN A 158 3.46 11.44 8.73
C GLN A 158 4.82 10.80 8.36
N GLY A 159 4.84 9.54 7.93
CA GLY A 159 6.07 8.83 7.57
C GLY A 159 5.80 7.68 6.59
N PHE A 160 6.12 7.92 5.31
CA PHE A 160 5.81 7.00 4.21
C PHE A 160 6.41 5.61 4.40
N GLY A 161 7.70 5.49 4.76
CA GLY A 161 8.33 4.18 4.92
C GLY A 161 7.70 3.35 6.03
N THR A 162 7.37 3.98 7.16
CA THR A 162 6.67 3.31 8.28
C THR A 162 5.25 2.90 7.89
N PHE A 163 4.53 3.73 7.13
CA PHE A 163 3.20 3.38 6.61
C PHE A 163 3.27 2.24 5.58
N ALA A 164 4.18 2.30 4.62
CA ALA A 164 4.39 1.26 3.61
C ALA A 164 4.74 -0.08 4.27
N SER A 165 5.65 -0.07 5.26
CA SER A 165 5.98 -1.26 6.04
C SER A 165 4.79 -1.81 6.83
N LEU A 166 3.95 -0.95 7.40
CA LEU A 166 2.74 -1.37 8.12
C LEU A 166 1.76 -2.05 7.15
N VAL A 167 1.42 -1.38 6.05
CA VAL A 167 0.47 -1.88 5.05
C VAL A 167 0.97 -3.17 4.39
N GLY A 168 2.25 -3.22 4.03
CA GLY A 168 2.88 -4.39 3.44
C GLY A 168 2.92 -5.59 4.37
N SER A 169 3.33 -5.39 5.62
CA SER A 169 3.39 -6.50 6.57
C SER A 169 2.01 -7.00 7.01
N THR A 170 0.97 -6.16 6.96
CA THR A 170 -0.38 -6.49 7.44
C THR A 170 -1.33 -6.83 6.29
N LEU A 171 -1.88 -5.80 5.64
CA LEU A 171 -2.92 -5.93 4.63
C LEU A 171 -2.45 -6.78 3.45
N CYS A 172 -1.23 -6.52 2.96
CA CYS A 172 -0.70 -7.24 1.81
C CYS A 172 -0.39 -8.70 2.16
N ALA A 173 0.15 -8.98 3.35
CA ALA A 173 0.40 -10.35 3.80
C ALA A 173 -0.91 -11.15 3.99
N LEU A 174 -1.94 -10.53 4.56
CA LEU A 174 -3.27 -11.14 4.71
C LEU A 174 -3.88 -11.47 3.34
N ILE A 175 -3.83 -10.54 2.39
CA ILE A 175 -4.41 -10.73 1.06
C ILE A 175 -3.59 -11.70 0.21
N SER A 176 -2.26 -11.69 0.31
CA SER A 176 -1.40 -12.48 -0.58
C SER A 176 -1.11 -13.89 -0.08
N PHE A 177 -1.10 -14.11 1.23
CA PHE A 177 -0.82 -15.44 1.81
C PHE A 177 -2.07 -16.07 2.43
N VAL A 178 -2.73 -15.35 3.34
CA VAL A 178 -3.84 -15.92 4.12
C VAL A 178 -5.08 -16.14 3.27
N LEU A 179 -5.45 -15.15 2.45
CA LEU A 179 -6.65 -15.20 1.61
C LEU A 179 -6.61 -16.38 0.60
N PRO A 180 -5.60 -16.55 -0.27
CA PRO A 180 -5.58 -17.65 -1.23
C PRO A 180 -5.51 -19.03 -0.56
N ALA A 181 -4.71 -19.19 0.50
CA ALA A 181 -4.62 -20.46 1.23
C ALA A 181 -5.96 -20.80 1.93
N SER A 182 -6.65 -19.80 2.49
CA SER A 182 -7.98 -20.00 3.09
C SER A 182 -9.04 -20.40 2.07
N TYR A 183 -9.02 -19.79 0.87
CA TYR A 183 -9.93 -20.17 -0.22
C TYR A 183 -9.63 -21.57 -0.74
N HIS A 184 -8.36 -21.92 -0.91
CA HIS A 184 -7.95 -23.25 -1.32
C HIS A 184 -8.42 -24.33 -0.33
N LEU A 185 -8.22 -24.11 0.98
CA LEU A 185 -8.72 -25.01 2.03
C LEU A 185 -10.25 -25.08 2.10
N THR A 186 -10.96 -23.98 1.88
CA THR A 186 -12.43 -23.95 1.99
C THR A 186 -13.09 -24.61 0.79
N LEU A 187 -12.58 -24.38 -0.43
CA LEU A 187 -13.16 -24.90 -1.66
C LEU A 187 -12.74 -26.34 -1.95
N LEU A 188 -11.47 -26.68 -1.72
CA LEU A 188 -10.91 -27.99 -2.07
C LEU A 188 -10.66 -28.87 -0.85
N GLY A 189 -10.81 -28.36 0.37
CA GLY A 189 -10.55 -29.06 1.64
C GLY A 189 -10.99 -30.53 1.74
N PRO A 190 -12.19 -30.91 1.27
CA PRO A 190 -12.66 -32.30 1.31
C PRO A 190 -11.90 -33.24 0.36
N SER A 191 -11.29 -32.70 -0.70
CA SER A 191 -10.60 -33.44 -1.77
C SER A 191 -9.07 -33.40 -1.64
N LEU A 192 -8.51 -32.69 -0.67
CA LEU A 192 -7.08 -32.45 -0.57
C LEU A 192 -6.34 -33.55 0.20
N ASN A 193 -5.14 -33.88 -0.29
CA ASN A 193 -4.19 -34.71 0.44
C ASN A 193 -3.76 -34.02 1.75
N LEU A 194 -3.45 -34.82 2.78
CA LEU A 194 -3.00 -34.33 4.08
C LEU A 194 -1.75 -33.42 3.99
N TRP A 195 -0.86 -33.70 3.03
CA TRP A 195 0.31 -32.88 2.76
C TRP A 195 -0.06 -31.46 2.28
N SER A 196 -0.90 -31.35 1.25
CA SER A 196 -1.36 -30.06 0.73
C SER A 196 -2.11 -29.26 1.79
N LYS A 197 -2.96 -29.94 2.57
CA LYS A 197 -3.66 -29.33 3.71
C LYS A 197 -2.68 -28.79 4.77
N SER A 198 -1.63 -29.54 5.08
CA SER A 198 -0.60 -29.09 6.03
C SER A 198 0.18 -27.88 5.51
N VAL A 199 0.49 -27.83 4.21
CA VAL A 199 1.18 -26.70 3.58
C VAL A 199 0.30 -25.44 3.62
N ASP A 200 -0.99 -25.54 3.29
CA ASP A 200 -1.89 -24.39 3.32
C ASP A 200 -2.08 -23.84 4.74
N VAL A 201 -2.26 -24.73 5.73
CA VAL A 201 -2.36 -24.33 7.14
C VAL A 201 -1.07 -23.65 7.59
N PHE A 202 0.08 -24.18 7.21
CA PHE A 202 1.38 -23.56 7.50
C PHE A 202 1.48 -22.16 6.89
N ILE A 203 1.09 -21.96 5.63
CA ILE A 203 1.08 -20.66 4.96
C ILE A 203 0.17 -19.67 5.69
N VAL A 204 -1.03 -20.09 6.11
CA VAL A 204 -1.96 -19.24 6.88
C VAL A 204 -1.35 -18.83 8.21
N THR A 205 -0.79 -19.78 8.97
CA THR A 205 -0.16 -19.50 10.26
C THR A 205 1.04 -18.58 10.11
N CYS A 206 1.94 -18.85 9.16
CA CYS A 206 3.10 -17.99 8.89
C CYS A 206 2.69 -16.58 8.45
N GLY A 207 1.68 -16.45 7.58
CA GLY A 207 1.15 -15.15 7.15
C GLY A 207 0.58 -14.35 8.31
N LEU A 208 -0.18 -14.99 9.21
CA LEU A 208 -0.71 -14.35 10.43
C LEU A 208 0.41 -13.93 11.39
N LEU A 209 1.40 -14.81 11.63
CA LEU A 209 2.54 -14.49 12.49
C LEU A 209 3.35 -13.31 11.93
N PHE A 210 3.58 -13.29 10.62
CA PHE A 210 4.26 -12.19 9.95
C PHE A 210 3.48 -10.88 10.08
N ALA A 211 2.15 -10.92 9.91
CA ALA A 211 1.29 -9.75 10.09
C ALA A 211 1.30 -9.22 11.52
N VAL A 212 1.18 -10.10 12.53
CA VAL A 212 1.24 -9.70 13.95
C VAL A 212 2.61 -9.13 14.29
N TYR A 213 3.68 -9.80 13.89
CA TYR A 213 5.05 -9.38 14.16
C TYR A 213 5.40 -8.06 13.45
N GLY A 214 5.02 -7.90 12.18
CA GLY A 214 5.21 -6.67 11.42
C GLY A 214 4.41 -5.49 11.99
N THR A 215 3.17 -5.73 12.41
CA THR A 215 2.33 -4.74 13.10
C THR A 215 2.98 -4.30 14.41
N TYR A 216 3.38 -5.25 15.25
CA TYR A 216 3.97 -4.98 16.55
C TYR A 216 5.21 -4.09 16.42
N ASN A 217 6.15 -4.47 15.55
CA ASN A 217 7.37 -3.70 15.33
C ASN A 217 7.08 -2.29 14.81
N THR A 218 6.12 -2.16 13.89
CA THR A 218 5.79 -0.87 13.27
C THR A 218 5.06 0.07 14.24
N ILE A 219 4.14 -0.46 15.05
CA ILE A 219 3.42 0.30 16.08
C ILE A 219 4.38 0.72 17.21
N CYS A 220 5.19 -0.21 17.74
CA CYS A 220 6.17 0.11 18.77
C CYS A 220 7.13 1.20 18.30
N ARG A 221 7.57 1.16 17.03
CA ARG A 221 8.40 2.21 16.45
C ARG A 221 7.68 3.55 16.35
N SER A 222 6.42 3.55 15.92
CA SER A 222 5.60 4.76 15.81
C SER A 222 5.36 5.42 17.16
N VAL A 223 5.06 4.63 18.20
CA VAL A 223 4.86 5.12 19.58
C VAL A 223 6.16 5.66 20.16
N LYS A 224 7.27 4.93 20.04
CA LYS A 224 8.59 5.35 20.52
C LYS A 224 9.03 6.67 19.86
N CYS A 225 8.78 6.83 18.57
CA CYS A 225 9.04 8.08 17.86
C CYS A 225 8.18 9.25 18.38
N LYS A 226 6.88 9.03 18.61
CA LYS A 226 5.96 10.07 19.13
C LYS A 226 6.32 10.52 20.55
N VAL A 227 6.74 9.59 21.41
CA VAL A 227 7.19 9.88 22.78
C VAL A 227 8.47 10.72 22.78
N ILE A 228 9.44 10.41 21.91
CA ILE A 228 10.69 11.18 21.84
C ILE A 228 10.47 12.58 21.29
N LEU A 229 9.56 12.73 20.31
CA LEU A 229 9.16 14.05 19.82
C LEU A 229 8.49 14.88 20.92
N SER A 230 7.59 14.30 21.71
CA SER A 230 6.95 14.98 22.84
C SER A 230 7.96 15.37 23.94
N LYS A 231 8.94 14.50 24.23
CA LYS A 231 10.01 14.78 25.19
C LYS A 231 10.93 15.92 24.75
N ASN A 232 11.25 16.00 23.45
CA ASN A 232 12.06 17.10 22.89
C ASN A 232 11.28 18.42 22.72
N GLU A 233 9.96 18.35 22.54
CA GLU A 233 9.08 19.53 22.53
C GLU A 233 9.02 20.19 23.90
N HIS A 234 8.92 19.41 24.98
CA HIS A 234 9.02 19.89 26.35
C HIS A 234 10.40 20.45 26.73
N SER A 235 11.47 19.96 26.10
CA SER A 235 12.85 20.43 26.34
C SER A 235 13.17 21.79 25.69
N GLY A 236 12.22 22.48 25.04
CA GLY A 236 12.43 23.83 24.49
C GLY A 236 13.43 23.88 23.32
N ASN A 237 13.64 22.78 22.61
CA ASN A 237 14.63 22.72 21.53
C ASN A 237 14.12 23.43 20.27
N ARG A 238 14.32 24.75 20.18
CA ARG A 238 13.83 25.65 19.11
C ARG A 238 14.19 25.22 17.68
N LYS A 239 15.25 24.42 17.48
CA LYS A 239 15.62 23.85 16.16
C LYS A 239 14.65 22.76 15.69
N LEU A 240 14.04 22.02 16.60
CA LEU A 240 13.08 20.95 16.29
C LEU A 240 11.70 21.51 15.90
N LEU A 241 11.26 22.59 16.57
CA LEU A 241 10.00 23.28 16.30
C LEU A 241 9.99 24.03 14.95
N ARG A 242 11.15 24.51 14.48
CA ARG A 242 11.29 25.05 13.11
C ARG A 242 11.19 23.94 12.05
N ARG A 243 11.78 22.77 12.30
CA ARG A 243 11.70 21.62 11.38
C ARG A 243 10.34 20.92 11.35
N LYS A 244 9.60 20.90 12.46
CA LYS A 244 8.18 20.48 12.50
C LYS A 244 7.34 21.37 11.57
N ARG A 245 7.57 22.69 11.61
CA ARG A 245 6.97 23.66 10.68
C ARG A 245 7.41 23.46 9.23
N GLU A 246 8.66 23.11 8.97
CA GLU A 246 9.14 22.81 7.60
C GLU A 246 8.55 21.50 7.05
N CYS A 247 8.40 20.45 7.87
CA CYS A 247 7.71 19.23 7.46
C CYS A 247 6.21 19.44 7.22
N THR A 248 5.56 20.32 7.98
CA THR A 248 4.16 20.71 7.72
C THR A 248 4.05 21.63 6.50
N ALA A 249 5.00 22.56 6.30
CA ALA A 249 4.97 23.54 5.21
C ALA A 249 5.36 22.98 3.83
N VAL A 250 5.96 21.79 3.75
CA VAL A 250 6.19 21.09 2.47
C VAL A 250 4.91 20.38 1.97
N PHE A 251 3.87 20.29 2.82
CA PHE A 251 2.58 19.64 2.52
C PHE A 251 1.38 20.60 2.54
N THR A 252 1.63 21.91 2.49
CA THR A 252 0.67 22.96 2.11
C THR A 252 1.22 23.69 0.91
#